data_AF-A0AAW4X5D2-F1
#
_entry.id   AF-A0AAW4X5D2-F1
#
_cell.length_a   1.000
_cell.length_b   1.000
_cell.length_c   1.000
_cell.angle_alpha   90.00
_cell.angle_beta   90.00
_cell.angle_gamma   90.00
#
_symmetry.space_group_name_H-M   'P 1'
#
loop_
_entity.id
_entity.type
_entity.pdbx_description
1 polymer ?
#
loop_
_entity_poly.entity_id
_entity_poly.type
_entity_poly.pdbx_seq_one_letter_code
_entity_poly.pdbx_strand_id
1 'polypeptide(L)'
;MKKINPYIILITVSIIVVLFYQFKWSLLYPRLSASMTITIVILVVLCWVFSLMFNSFIKYEKDTKWSLEYNYWYTLIVLIVALGTLMDGIYSHGFPLFGAIKYGDNYGIPTLHTFIAILDSYITYVLALMATFNKSKRKITIFAFTIAAICLVLPLSRMLIVLTFSNYLWSYLYLNLDRYKNIKFIQKLSLCILIICGMYIFGLLGNYRTNIQESNNKSYTDSTMIYQIGVPSTNFINSHIPAPFFWDYIYGTSALANLQNIINERGRSENTSLSEFAITQFLPDVFGKNINNSEYENIKSSTYQYQVSHVLNVSTFLFKPYYLLGWFGIIAMIIFVLIFPVLYLLILNTLESNYIIIGISILNTIYAFMFFDNMFTISVLSLQLLLPVIQGKISGNK
;
A
#
# COMPACT_ATOMS: atom_id res chain seq x y z
N MET A 1 -8.35 -19.50 2.20
CA MET A 1 -7.90 -18.47 3.15
C MET A 1 -6.72 -18.86 4.03
N LYS A 2 -6.62 -20.09 4.58
CA LYS A 2 -5.62 -20.48 5.61
C LYS A 2 -4.12 -20.20 5.32
N LYS A 3 -3.74 -19.95 4.07
CA LYS A 3 -2.32 -19.71 3.67
C LYS A 3 -2.00 -18.26 3.33
N ILE A 4 -3.01 -17.42 3.10
CA ILE A 4 -2.83 -16.00 2.77
C ILE A 4 -3.51 -15.22 3.89
N ASN A 5 -2.72 -14.53 4.69
CA ASN A 5 -3.17 -13.69 5.79
C ASN A 5 -2.19 -12.50 5.94
N PRO A 6 -2.61 -11.40 6.60
CA PRO A 6 -1.80 -10.19 6.71
C PRO A 6 -0.40 -10.45 7.28
N TYR A 7 -0.28 -11.34 8.28
CA TYR A 7 1.01 -11.63 8.91
C TYR A 7 1.99 -12.36 7.97
N ILE A 8 1.53 -13.38 7.23
CA ILE A 8 2.37 -14.07 6.25
C ILE A 8 2.82 -13.12 5.14
N ILE A 9 1.95 -12.20 4.73
CA ILE A 9 2.28 -11.18 3.73
C ILE A 9 3.39 -10.27 4.27
N LEU A 10 3.24 -9.74 5.48
CA LEU A 10 4.26 -8.89 6.11
C LEU A 10 5.58 -9.61 6.31
N ILE A 11 5.56 -10.89 6.72
CA ILE A 11 6.76 -11.74 6.80
C ILE A 11 7.43 -11.85 5.42
N THR A 12 6.65 -12.17 4.39
CA THR A 12 7.18 -12.39 3.04
C THR A 12 7.84 -11.14 2.50
N VAL A 13 7.18 -9.98 2.60
CA VAL A 13 7.74 -8.70 2.17
C VAL A 13 8.99 -8.36 2.98
N SER A 14 8.95 -8.50 4.32
CA SER A 14 10.10 -8.20 5.18
C SER A 14 11.32 -9.06 4.85
N ILE A 15 11.13 -10.37 4.64
CA ILE A 15 12.21 -11.29 4.27
C ILE A 15 12.79 -10.89 2.90
N ILE A 16 11.93 -10.66 1.90
CA ILE A 16 12.37 -10.28 0.56
C ILE A 16 13.22 -9.00 0.62
N VAL A 17 12.74 -7.97 1.32
CA VAL A 17 13.46 -6.71 1.41
C VAL A 17 14.79 -6.88 2.15
N VAL A 18 14.82 -7.63 3.26
CA VAL A 18 16.07 -7.91 3.98
C VAL A 18 17.07 -8.68 3.11
N LEU A 19 16.61 -9.68 2.35
CA LEU A 19 17.47 -10.46 1.44
C LEU A 19 18.07 -9.55 0.37
N PHE A 20 17.26 -8.72 -0.29
CA PHE A 20 17.78 -7.76 -1.26
C PHE A 20 18.75 -6.76 -0.61
N TYR A 21 18.44 -6.26 0.59
CA TYR A 21 19.32 -5.34 1.33
C TYR A 21 20.73 -5.90 1.54
N GLN A 22 20.88 -7.22 1.70
CA GLN A 22 22.20 -7.86 1.88
C GLN A 22 23.09 -7.78 0.64
N PHE A 23 22.54 -7.52 -0.55
CA PHE A 23 23.35 -7.37 -1.77
C PHE A 23 24.22 -6.12 -1.75
N LYS A 24 23.91 -5.12 -0.91
CA LYS A 24 24.70 -3.89 -0.74
C LYS A 24 24.98 -3.20 -2.09
N TRP A 25 23.97 -3.15 -2.95
CA TRP A 25 24.08 -2.54 -4.27
C TRP A 25 24.11 -1.02 -4.25
N SER A 26 23.80 -0.38 -3.11
CA SER A 26 23.93 1.07 -2.90
C SER A 26 24.96 1.37 -1.83
N LEU A 27 25.80 2.38 -2.07
CA LEU A 27 26.75 2.91 -1.10
C LEU A 27 26.11 3.85 -0.07
N LEU A 28 24.87 4.32 -0.32
CA LEU A 28 24.12 5.17 0.62
C LEU A 28 23.61 4.38 1.83
N TYR A 29 23.52 3.06 1.72
CA TYR A 29 22.81 2.26 2.70
C TYR A 29 23.68 1.96 3.92
N PRO A 30 23.25 2.37 5.13
CA PRO A 30 23.97 2.02 6.34
C PRO A 30 23.93 0.50 6.56
N ARG A 31 24.92 -0.03 7.30
CA ARG A 31 24.86 -1.43 7.72
C ARG A 31 23.74 -1.61 8.75
N LEU A 32 23.00 -2.71 8.64
CA LEU A 32 21.99 -3.05 9.64
C LEU A 32 22.67 -3.28 11.00
N SER A 33 22.19 -2.59 12.03
CA SER A 33 22.67 -2.80 13.40
C SER A 33 22.16 -4.14 13.94
N ALA A 34 22.81 -4.65 14.99
CA ALA A 34 22.36 -5.85 15.68
C ALA A 34 20.93 -5.67 16.26
N SER A 35 20.64 -4.51 16.86
CA SER A 35 19.31 -4.19 17.39
C SER A 35 18.22 -4.20 16.31
N MET A 36 18.51 -3.65 15.14
CA MET A 36 17.57 -3.62 14.02
C MET A 36 17.34 -5.03 13.45
N THR A 37 18.42 -5.82 13.31
CA THR A 37 18.33 -7.21 12.86
C THR A 37 17.51 -8.06 13.82
N ILE A 38 17.77 -7.97 15.12
CA ILE A 38 17.00 -8.66 16.17
C ILE A 38 15.53 -8.25 16.11
N THR A 39 15.25 -6.96 15.93
CA THR A 39 13.87 -6.44 15.84
C THR A 39 13.11 -7.03 14.65
N ILE A 40 13.72 -7.14 13.48
CA ILE A 40 13.09 -7.78 12.32
C ILE A 40 12.85 -9.27 12.59
N VAL A 41 13.82 -9.97 13.19
CA VAL A 41 13.66 -11.39 13.54
C VAL A 41 12.50 -11.57 14.51
N ILE A 42 12.40 -10.73 15.56
CA ILE A 42 11.27 -10.74 16.50
C ILE A 42 9.95 -10.48 15.76
N LEU A 43 9.89 -9.46 14.90
CA LEU A 43 8.70 -9.16 14.11
C LEU A 43 8.27 -10.36 13.27
N VAL A 44 9.20 -11.02 12.58
CA VAL A 44 8.94 -12.20 11.74
C VAL A 44 8.44 -13.37 12.60
N VAL A 45 9.08 -13.66 13.73
CA VAL A 45 8.67 -14.74 14.64
C VAL A 45 7.28 -14.48 15.21
N LEU A 46 7.01 -13.26 15.69
CA LEU A 46 5.70 -12.90 16.23
C LEU A 46 4.62 -12.95 15.17
N CYS A 47 4.87 -12.41 13.97
CA CYS A 47 3.95 -12.53 12.85
C CYS A 47 3.70 -13.99 12.47
N TRP A 48 4.73 -14.84 12.51
CA TRP A 48 4.57 -16.27 12.25
C TRP A 48 3.67 -16.93 13.28
N VAL A 49 3.89 -16.70 14.58
CA VAL A 49 3.03 -17.21 15.66
C VAL A 49 1.57 -16.74 15.48
N PHE A 50 1.36 -15.44 15.26
CA PHE A 50 0.04 -14.88 15.04
C PHE A 50 -0.61 -15.42 13.75
N SER A 51 0.17 -15.73 12.71
CA SER A 51 -0.34 -16.34 11.48
C SER A 51 -0.92 -17.73 11.70
N LEU A 52 -0.35 -18.51 12.62
CA LEU A 52 -0.86 -19.84 12.98
C LEU A 52 -2.23 -19.71 13.66
N MET A 53 -2.36 -18.73 14.56
CA MET A 53 -3.60 -18.45 15.29
C MET A 53 -4.66 -17.76 14.43
N PHE A 54 -4.27 -16.93 13.46
CA PHE A 54 -5.19 -16.17 12.61
C PHE A 54 -6.21 -17.07 11.91
N ASN A 55 -5.78 -18.27 11.52
CA ASN A 55 -6.63 -19.23 10.84
C ASN A 55 -7.73 -19.83 11.72
N SER A 56 -7.52 -19.92 13.05
CA SER A 56 -8.57 -20.37 13.97
C SER A 56 -9.61 -19.28 14.24
N PHE A 57 -9.27 -18.01 14.01
CA PHE A 57 -10.20 -16.91 14.25
C PHE A 57 -11.16 -16.67 13.09
N ILE A 58 -10.88 -17.11 11.87
CA ILE A 58 -11.75 -16.83 10.72
C ILE A 58 -12.90 -17.85 10.63
N LYS A 59 -14.15 -17.36 10.73
CA LYS A 59 -15.37 -18.14 10.42
C LYS A 59 -15.66 -18.10 8.91
N TYR A 60 -14.84 -18.80 8.12
CA TYR A 60 -14.99 -18.86 6.66
C TYR A 60 -15.28 -20.27 6.18
N GLU A 61 -16.33 -20.38 5.35
CA GLU A 61 -16.66 -21.61 4.66
C GLU A 61 -15.77 -21.80 3.42
N LYS A 62 -15.10 -22.96 3.36
CA LYS A 62 -14.11 -23.30 2.33
C LYS A 62 -14.65 -23.18 0.90
N ASP A 63 -15.95 -23.36 0.69
CA ASP A 63 -16.62 -23.37 -0.61
C ASP A 63 -17.42 -22.08 -0.89
N THR A 64 -17.09 -20.98 -0.22
CA THR A 64 -17.76 -19.69 -0.47
C THR A 64 -17.62 -19.30 -1.93
N LYS A 65 -18.77 -19.21 -2.62
CA LYS A 65 -18.88 -18.63 -3.96
C LYS A 65 -19.24 -17.16 -3.84
N TRP A 66 -18.67 -16.34 -4.72
CA TRP A 66 -19.08 -14.95 -4.85
C TRP A 66 -20.57 -14.88 -5.20
N SER A 67 -21.35 -14.17 -4.40
CA SER A 67 -22.81 -14.06 -4.56
C SER A 67 -23.32 -12.61 -4.57
N LEU A 68 -22.46 -11.60 -4.39
CA LEU A 68 -22.91 -10.22 -4.46
C LEU A 68 -23.38 -9.87 -5.88
N GLU A 69 -24.60 -9.34 -5.96
CA GLU A 69 -25.22 -8.89 -7.20
C GLU A 69 -25.29 -7.37 -7.31
N TYR A 70 -25.32 -6.88 -8.54
CA TYR A 70 -25.52 -5.47 -8.82
C TYR A 70 -26.94 -5.01 -8.46
N ASN A 71 -27.03 -3.93 -7.70
CA ASN A 71 -28.25 -3.29 -7.22
C ASN A 71 -28.14 -1.75 -7.32
N TYR A 72 -29.22 -1.04 -6.99
CA TYR A 72 -29.29 0.42 -7.15
C TYR A 72 -28.33 1.19 -6.23
N TRP A 73 -27.92 0.64 -5.08
CA TRP A 73 -26.98 1.31 -4.19
C TRP A 73 -25.61 1.48 -4.84
N TYR A 74 -25.15 0.48 -5.60
CA TYR A 74 -23.90 0.61 -6.35
C TYR A 74 -24.01 1.67 -7.45
N THR A 75 -25.18 1.80 -8.10
CA THR A 75 -25.42 2.91 -9.05
C THR A 75 -25.29 4.26 -8.35
N LEU A 76 -25.92 4.41 -7.17
CA LEU A 76 -25.86 5.64 -6.40
C LEU A 76 -24.43 6.00 -5.98
N ILE A 77 -23.66 5.02 -5.49
CA ILE A 77 -22.25 5.24 -5.10
C ILE A 77 -21.41 5.65 -6.31
N VAL A 78 -21.57 4.99 -7.47
CA VAL A 78 -20.85 5.37 -8.71
C VAL A 78 -21.21 6.78 -9.15
N LEU A 79 -22.49 7.18 -9.03
CA LEU A 79 -22.90 8.56 -9.33
C LEU A 79 -22.28 9.57 -8.37
N ILE A 80 -22.25 9.28 -7.07
CA ILE A 80 -21.58 10.13 -6.06
C ILE A 80 -20.09 10.27 -6.37
N VAL A 81 -19.41 9.18 -6.71
CA VAL A 81 -17.99 9.17 -7.09
C VAL A 81 -17.75 9.98 -8.37
N ALA A 82 -18.58 9.78 -9.40
CA ALA A 82 -18.46 10.51 -10.66
C ALA A 82 -18.69 12.01 -10.47
N LEU A 83 -19.74 12.40 -9.75
CA LEU A 83 -20.02 13.81 -9.45
C LEU A 83 -18.93 14.43 -8.57
N GLY A 84 -18.48 13.74 -7.52
CA GLY A 84 -17.41 14.22 -6.67
C GLY A 84 -16.08 14.39 -7.42
N THR A 85 -15.73 13.45 -8.30
CA THR A 85 -14.54 13.55 -9.15
C THR A 85 -14.64 14.71 -10.14
N LEU A 86 -15.83 14.94 -10.72
CA LEU A 86 -16.07 16.11 -11.56
C LEU A 86 -15.94 17.41 -10.78
N MET A 87 -16.46 17.47 -9.55
CA MET A 87 -16.32 18.64 -8.67
C MET A 87 -14.85 18.91 -8.33
N ASP A 88 -14.07 17.87 -8.03
CA ASP A 88 -12.62 17.99 -7.83
C ASP A 88 -11.94 18.59 -9.06
N GLY A 89 -12.27 18.08 -10.26
CA GLY A 89 -11.71 18.61 -11.51
C GLY A 89 -12.10 20.06 -11.79
N ILE A 90 -13.36 20.43 -11.54
CA ILE A 90 -13.84 21.82 -11.72
C ILE A 90 -13.13 22.76 -10.74
N TYR A 91 -13.08 22.39 -9.46
CA TYR A 91 -12.42 23.18 -8.42
C TYR A 91 -10.94 23.40 -8.72
N SER A 92 -10.29 22.38 -9.27
CA SER A 92 -8.85 22.41 -9.56
C SER A 92 -8.53 22.98 -10.95
N HIS A 93 -9.54 23.37 -11.73
CA HIS A 93 -9.43 23.82 -13.12
C HIS A 93 -8.85 22.78 -14.09
N GLY A 94 -9.06 21.49 -13.84
CA GLY A 94 -8.65 20.40 -14.71
C GLY A 94 -8.39 19.08 -13.98
N PHE A 95 -7.83 18.12 -14.73
CA PHE A 95 -7.39 16.83 -14.18
C PHE A 95 -5.90 16.62 -14.41
N PRO A 96 -5.17 16.05 -13.44
CA PRO A 96 -3.75 15.72 -13.59
C PRO A 96 -3.45 14.81 -14.78
N LEU A 97 -4.38 13.90 -15.14
CA LEU A 97 -4.23 13.03 -16.31
C LEU A 97 -3.98 13.81 -17.61
N PHE A 98 -4.57 14.99 -17.76
CA PHE A 98 -4.42 15.82 -18.97
C PHE A 98 -3.28 16.83 -18.88
N GLY A 99 -2.45 16.76 -17.82
CA GLY A 99 -1.32 17.69 -17.62
C GLY A 99 -1.73 19.11 -17.24
N ALA A 100 -3.03 19.36 -17.00
CA ALA A 100 -3.55 20.67 -16.62
C ALA A 100 -3.03 21.12 -15.24
N ILE A 101 -2.72 20.18 -14.35
CA ILE A 101 -2.34 20.44 -12.96
C ILE A 101 -1.44 19.32 -12.43
N LYS A 102 -0.53 19.64 -11.52
CA LYS A 102 0.26 18.63 -10.79
C LYS A 102 -0.58 18.04 -9.64
N TYR A 103 -0.66 16.72 -9.57
CA TYR A 103 -1.28 16.01 -8.45
C TYR A 103 -0.48 16.26 -7.17
N GLY A 104 -1.15 16.64 -6.07
CA GLY A 104 -0.55 16.87 -4.75
C GLY A 104 -0.56 18.33 -4.29
N ASP A 105 -0.30 19.29 -5.19
CA ASP A 105 -0.19 20.70 -4.79
C ASP A 105 -1.52 21.45 -4.89
N ASN A 106 -2.36 21.16 -5.91
CA ASN A 106 -3.57 21.94 -6.22
C ASN A 106 -4.76 21.10 -6.71
N TYR A 107 -4.76 19.78 -6.49
CA TYR A 107 -5.84 18.92 -7.01
C TYR A 107 -6.78 18.43 -5.90
N GLY A 108 -8.08 18.64 -6.14
CA GLY A 108 -9.18 18.18 -5.34
C GLY A 108 -9.67 19.20 -4.32
N ILE A 109 -10.96 19.13 -3.99
CA ILE A 109 -11.54 19.91 -2.90
C ILE A 109 -11.02 19.33 -1.58
N PRO A 110 -10.43 20.13 -0.67
CA PRO A 110 -9.93 19.63 0.61
C PRO A 110 -11.00 18.81 1.34
N THR A 111 -10.59 17.68 1.94
CA THR A 111 -11.44 16.67 2.61
C THR A 111 -12.40 15.89 1.70
N LEU A 112 -13.12 16.54 0.77
CA LEU A 112 -14.01 15.88 -0.17
C LEU A 112 -13.24 14.93 -1.08
N HIS A 113 -12.10 15.38 -1.62
CA HIS A 113 -11.25 14.57 -2.49
C HIS A 113 -10.88 13.23 -1.84
N THR A 114 -10.48 13.26 -0.56
CA THR A 114 -10.11 12.04 0.18
C THR A 114 -11.32 11.11 0.37
N PHE A 115 -12.50 11.67 0.66
CA PHE A 115 -13.73 10.89 0.78
C PHE A 115 -14.12 10.22 -0.53
N ILE A 116 -14.05 10.97 -1.65
CA ILE A 116 -14.31 10.42 -2.99
C ILE A 116 -13.29 9.34 -3.33
N ALA A 117 -12.00 9.53 -3.04
CA ALA A 117 -10.96 8.54 -3.28
C ALA A 117 -11.20 7.22 -2.49
N ILE A 118 -11.67 7.30 -1.24
CA ILE A 118 -12.05 6.14 -0.43
C ILE A 118 -13.19 5.35 -1.10
N LEU A 119 -14.27 6.05 -1.45
CA LEU A 119 -15.44 5.43 -2.07
C LEU A 119 -15.11 4.86 -3.44
N ASP A 120 -14.37 5.60 -4.26
CA ASP A 120 -13.98 5.22 -5.62
C ASP A 120 -13.11 3.96 -5.63
N SER A 121 -12.06 3.94 -4.80
CA SER A 121 -11.22 2.76 -4.66
C SER A 121 -12.04 1.53 -4.26
N TYR A 122 -12.96 1.68 -3.30
CA TYR A 122 -13.78 0.57 -2.83
C TYR A 122 -14.78 0.09 -3.89
N ILE A 123 -15.54 1.01 -4.50
CA ILE A 123 -16.57 0.66 -5.49
C ILE A 123 -15.96 0.08 -6.75
N THR A 124 -14.85 0.63 -7.24
CA THR A 124 -14.12 0.12 -8.40
C THR A 124 -13.67 -1.31 -8.17
N TYR A 125 -13.08 -1.58 -7.00
CA TYR A 125 -12.66 -2.92 -6.58
C TYR A 125 -13.84 -3.92 -6.50
N VAL A 126 -14.93 -3.55 -5.82
CA VAL A 126 -16.10 -4.43 -5.67
C VAL A 126 -16.78 -4.70 -7.03
N LEU A 127 -16.93 -3.68 -7.87
CA LEU A 127 -17.50 -3.85 -9.20
C LEU A 127 -16.61 -4.69 -10.11
N ALA A 128 -15.28 -4.61 -9.99
CA ALA A 128 -14.36 -5.49 -10.70
C ALA A 128 -14.57 -6.96 -10.31
N LEU A 129 -14.75 -7.27 -9.02
CA LEU A 129 -15.09 -8.61 -8.55
C LEU A 129 -16.43 -9.08 -9.11
N MET A 130 -17.47 -8.24 -9.04
CA MET A 130 -18.78 -8.57 -9.62
C MET A 130 -18.70 -8.83 -11.12
N ALA A 131 -18.00 -8.00 -11.89
CA ALA A 131 -17.85 -8.16 -13.33
C ALA A 131 -17.07 -9.45 -13.70
N THR A 132 -16.20 -9.91 -12.80
CA THR A 132 -15.39 -11.13 -12.95
C THR A 132 -16.20 -12.39 -12.62
N PHE A 133 -16.90 -12.39 -11.48
CA PHE A 133 -17.48 -13.61 -10.90
C PHE A 133 -19.00 -13.72 -11.04
N ASN A 134 -19.71 -12.61 -11.27
CA ASN A 134 -21.16 -12.61 -11.45
C ASN A 134 -21.53 -12.34 -12.92
N LYS A 135 -22.36 -13.21 -13.50
CA LYS A 135 -22.89 -13.04 -14.86
C LYS A 135 -24.22 -12.29 -14.88
N SER A 136 -24.91 -12.20 -13.74
CA SER A 136 -26.14 -11.42 -13.58
C SER A 136 -25.83 -9.93 -13.79
N LYS A 137 -26.64 -9.25 -14.61
CA LYS A 137 -26.51 -7.81 -14.93
C LYS A 137 -25.11 -7.37 -15.39
N ARG A 138 -24.28 -8.30 -15.90
CA ARG A 138 -22.86 -8.08 -16.21
C ARG A 138 -22.59 -6.84 -17.06
N LYS A 139 -23.45 -6.55 -18.05
CA LYS A 139 -23.30 -5.35 -18.90
C LYS A 139 -23.35 -4.06 -18.08
N ILE A 140 -24.32 -3.96 -17.17
CA ILE A 140 -24.49 -2.79 -16.29
C ILE A 140 -23.32 -2.71 -15.31
N THR A 141 -22.89 -3.84 -14.75
CA THR A 141 -21.73 -3.90 -13.86
C THR A 141 -20.45 -3.45 -14.55
N ILE A 142 -20.19 -3.90 -15.79
CA ILE A 142 -19.03 -3.47 -16.59
C ILE A 142 -19.10 -1.98 -16.91
N PHE A 143 -20.28 -1.47 -17.26
CA PHE A 143 -20.48 -0.04 -17.51
C PHE A 143 -20.19 0.80 -16.26
N ALA A 144 -20.77 0.42 -15.12
CA ALA A 144 -20.53 1.07 -13.84
C ALA A 144 -19.05 0.99 -13.40
N PHE A 145 -18.42 -0.18 -13.59
CA PHE A 145 -16.99 -0.37 -13.35
C PHE A 145 -16.15 0.55 -14.23
N THR A 146 -16.50 0.70 -15.50
CA THR A 146 -15.76 1.55 -16.45
C THR A 146 -15.81 3.02 -16.00
N ILE A 147 -16.98 3.50 -15.58
CA ILE A 147 -17.12 4.87 -15.05
C ILE A 147 -16.25 5.04 -13.79
N ALA A 148 -16.34 4.12 -12.84
CA ALA A 148 -15.56 4.20 -11.60
C ALA A 148 -14.04 4.13 -11.88
N ALA A 149 -13.61 3.23 -12.78
CA ALA A 149 -12.21 3.12 -13.19
C ALA A 149 -11.69 4.40 -13.88
N ILE A 150 -12.53 5.09 -14.67
CA ILE A 150 -12.18 6.40 -15.23
C ILE A 150 -11.97 7.41 -14.09
N CYS A 151 -12.90 7.46 -13.12
CA CYS A 151 -12.78 8.36 -11.96
C CYS A 151 -11.50 8.09 -11.17
N LEU A 152 -11.10 6.83 -11.02
CA LEU A 152 -9.89 6.41 -10.32
C LEU A 152 -8.61 6.90 -11.00
N VAL A 153 -8.61 6.93 -12.34
CA VAL A 153 -7.43 7.27 -13.15
C VAL A 153 -7.29 8.77 -13.40
N LEU A 154 -8.39 9.53 -13.42
CA LEU A 154 -8.39 10.98 -13.66
C LEU A 154 -7.47 11.79 -12.72
N PRO A 155 -7.45 11.54 -11.39
CA PRO A 155 -6.48 12.14 -10.47
C PRO A 155 -5.02 11.76 -10.73
N LEU A 156 -4.77 10.69 -11.49
CA LEU A 156 -3.45 10.10 -11.71
C LEU A 156 -2.73 9.67 -10.42
N SER A 157 -3.49 9.30 -9.38
CA SER A 157 -2.94 8.80 -8.11
C SER A 157 -2.44 7.37 -8.26
N ARG A 158 -1.14 7.22 -8.54
CA ARG A 158 -0.50 5.91 -8.77
C ARG A 158 -0.69 4.96 -7.59
N MET A 159 -0.54 5.49 -6.38
CA MET A 159 -0.74 4.74 -5.14
C MET A 159 -2.17 4.20 -5.08
N LEU A 160 -3.18 5.03 -5.32
CA LEU A 160 -4.58 4.62 -5.28
C LEU A 160 -4.93 3.49 -6.26
N ILE A 161 -4.36 3.55 -7.47
CA ILE A 161 -4.53 2.50 -8.49
C ILE A 161 -3.91 1.19 -8.00
N VAL A 162 -2.67 1.23 -7.52
CA VAL A 162 -1.95 0.05 -7.01
C VAL A 162 -2.69 -0.59 -5.83
N LEU A 163 -3.21 0.22 -4.92
CA LEU A 163 -3.96 -0.25 -3.75
C LEU A 163 -5.29 -0.91 -4.16
N THR A 164 -6.05 -0.26 -5.03
CA THR A 164 -7.32 -0.79 -5.57
C THR A 164 -7.10 -2.12 -6.30
N PHE A 165 -6.05 -2.19 -7.13
CA PHE A 165 -5.68 -3.41 -7.83
C PHE A 165 -5.23 -4.52 -6.87
N SER A 166 -4.47 -4.18 -5.83
CA SER A 166 -4.03 -5.14 -4.80
C SER A 166 -5.21 -5.73 -4.04
N ASN A 167 -6.21 -4.90 -3.67
CA ASN A 167 -7.46 -5.38 -3.06
C ASN A 167 -8.17 -6.40 -3.97
N TYR A 168 -8.30 -6.08 -5.26
CA TYR A 168 -8.86 -6.99 -6.25
C TYR A 168 -8.07 -8.31 -6.33
N LEU A 169 -6.75 -8.22 -6.44
CA LEU A 169 -5.86 -9.37 -6.56
C LEU A 169 -6.01 -10.32 -5.37
N TRP A 170 -6.00 -9.81 -4.14
CA TRP A 170 -6.16 -10.65 -2.95
C TRP A 170 -7.50 -11.39 -2.94
N SER A 171 -8.61 -10.71 -3.25
CA SER A 171 -9.93 -11.34 -3.35
C SER A 171 -10.02 -12.35 -4.47
N TYR A 172 -9.47 -12.02 -5.63
CA TYR A 172 -9.44 -12.90 -6.79
C TYR A 172 -8.66 -14.18 -6.48
N LEU A 173 -7.52 -14.06 -5.79
CA LEU A 173 -6.76 -15.20 -5.29
C LEU A 173 -7.63 -16.03 -4.34
N TYR A 174 -8.25 -15.40 -3.33
CA TYR A 174 -9.08 -16.12 -2.36
C TYR A 174 -10.20 -16.94 -2.99
N LEU A 175 -10.93 -16.35 -3.95
CA LEU A 175 -12.06 -17.00 -4.64
C LEU A 175 -11.62 -18.09 -5.61
N ASN A 176 -10.34 -18.13 -6.02
CA ASN A 176 -9.82 -19.10 -6.98
C ASN A 176 -8.72 -20.02 -6.41
N LEU A 177 -8.44 -19.97 -5.10
CA LEU A 177 -7.35 -20.73 -4.45
C LEU A 177 -7.34 -22.22 -4.81
N ASP A 178 -8.50 -22.86 -4.95
CA ASP A 178 -8.57 -24.28 -5.29
C ASP A 178 -8.26 -24.57 -6.77
N ARG A 179 -8.49 -23.63 -7.69
CA ARG A 179 -8.05 -23.76 -9.09
C ARG A 179 -6.53 -23.64 -9.22
N TYR A 180 -5.90 -22.90 -8.30
CA TYR A 180 -4.47 -22.64 -8.32
C TYR A 180 -3.59 -23.79 -7.82
N LYS A 181 -4.18 -24.85 -7.24
CA LYS A 181 -3.43 -26.09 -6.96
C LYS A 181 -2.92 -26.76 -8.25
N ASN A 182 -3.55 -26.47 -9.40
CA ASN A 182 -3.26 -27.10 -10.68
C ASN A 182 -2.62 -26.14 -11.71
N ILE A 183 -1.99 -25.03 -11.28
CA ILE A 183 -1.26 -24.14 -12.21
C ILE A 183 -0.13 -24.95 -12.86
N LYS A 184 -0.16 -25.04 -14.19
CA LYS A 184 0.91 -25.69 -14.95
C LYS A 184 2.22 -24.91 -14.79
N PHE A 185 3.36 -25.60 -14.81
CA PHE A 185 4.68 -24.96 -14.72
C PHE A 185 4.83 -23.78 -15.70
N ILE A 186 4.34 -23.93 -16.93
CA ILE A 186 4.35 -22.89 -17.98
C ILE A 186 3.65 -21.60 -17.54
N GLN A 187 2.54 -21.70 -16.80
CA GLN A 187 1.80 -20.54 -16.30
C GLN A 187 2.53 -19.84 -15.13
N LYS A 188 3.28 -20.61 -14.32
CA LYS A 188 4.15 -20.04 -13.29
C LYS A 188 5.32 -19.30 -13.94
N LEU A 189 5.95 -19.92 -14.95
CA LEU A 189 7.04 -19.33 -15.70
C LEU A 189 6.59 -18.05 -16.43
N SER A 190 5.42 -18.06 -17.08
CA SER A 190 4.89 -16.86 -17.73
C SER A 190 4.62 -15.73 -16.75
N LEU A 191 4.14 -16.03 -15.54
CA LEU A 191 3.94 -15.03 -14.49
C LEU A 191 5.28 -14.46 -14.01
N CYS A 192 6.29 -15.30 -13.78
CA CYS A 192 7.64 -14.84 -13.44
C CYS A 192 8.24 -13.94 -14.52
N ILE A 193 8.14 -14.33 -15.79
CA ILE A 193 8.61 -13.51 -16.92
C ILE A 193 7.86 -12.17 -16.94
N LEU A 194 6.54 -12.17 -16.75
CA LEU A 194 5.74 -10.95 -16.73
C LEU A 194 6.14 -10.01 -15.58
N ILE A 195 6.46 -10.55 -14.40
CA ILE A 195 6.97 -9.76 -13.26
C ILE A 195 8.34 -9.15 -13.60
N ILE A 196 9.27 -9.93 -14.16
CA ILE A 196 10.60 -9.45 -14.55
C ILE A 196 10.50 -8.37 -15.64
N CYS A 197 9.68 -8.59 -16.67
CA CYS A 197 9.41 -7.60 -17.70
C CYS A 197 8.76 -6.34 -17.11
N GLY A 198 7.83 -6.50 -16.16
CA GLY A 198 7.18 -5.39 -15.46
C GLY A 198 8.17 -4.53 -14.67
N MET A 199 9.07 -5.16 -13.91
CA MET A 199 10.16 -4.50 -13.17
C MET A 199 11.10 -3.74 -14.14
N TYR A 200 11.47 -4.37 -15.25
CA TYR A 200 12.29 -3.71 -16.26
C TYR A 200 11.60 -2.47 -16.87
N ILE A 201 10.31 -2.59 -17.24
CA ILE A 201 9.51 -1.47 -17.75
C ILE A 201 9.38 -0.37 -16.69
N PHE A 202 9.19 -0.75 -15.42
CA PHE A 202 9.15 0.20 -14.32
C PHE A 202 10.46 1.01 -14.21
N GLY A 203 11.62 0.34 -14.30
CA GLY A 203 12.92 1.01 -14.34
C GLY A 203 13.09 1.95 -15.54
N LEU A 204 12.62 1.55 -16.74
CA LEU A 204 12.63 2.42 -17.92
C LEU A 204 11.72 3.64 -17.76
N LEU A 205 10.52 3.46 -17.21
CA LEU A 205 9.61 4.57 -16.90
C LEU A 205 10.17 5.48 -15.80
N GLY A 206 10.92 4.92 -14.86
CA GLY A 206 11.73 5.64 -13.88
C GLY A 206 12.70 6.61 -14.56
N ASN A 207 13.58 6.08 -15.42
CA ASN A 207 14.51 6.89 -16.21
C ASN A 207 13.81 7.99 -17.02
N TYR A 208 12.73 7.64 -17.73
CA TYR A 208 11.97 8.59 -18.55
C TYR A 208 11.41 9.75 -17.71
N ARG A 209 10.83 9.45 -16.54
CA ARG A 209 10.29 10.46 -15.64
C ARG A 209 11.38 11.42 -15.17
N THR A 210 12.49 10.88 -14.69
CA THR A 210 13.52 11.71 -14.08
C THR A 210 14.22 12.58 -15.12
N ASN A 211 14.40 12.08 -16.36
CA ASN A 211 14.91 12.87 -17.49
C ASN A 211 13.98 14.05 -17.86
N ILE A 212 12.66 13.86 -17.84
CA ILE A 212 11.69 14.94 -18.09
C ILE A 212 11.70 15.98 -16.96
N GLN A 213 11.76 15.53 -15.71
CA GLN A 213 11.71 16.43 -14.56
C GLN A 213 12.93 17.36 -14.48
N GLU A 214 14.06 16.97 -15.06
CA GLU A 214 15.29 17.76 -15.05
C GLU A 214 15.73 18.31 -16.40
N SER A 215 14.81 18.39 -17.37
CA SER A 215 15.05 19.02 -18.69
C SER A 215 16.26 18.47 -19.45
N ASN A 216 16.70 17.25 -19.13
CA ASN A 216 17.86 16.63 -19.74
C ASN A 216 17.37 15.77 -20.91
N ASN A 217 17.72 16.16 -22.16
CA ASN A 217 17.43 15.43 -23.40
C ASN A 217 18.23 14.10 -23.53
N LYS A 218 18.26 13.29 -22.47
CA LYS A 218 18.96 12.00 -22.43
C LYS A 218 18.01 10.85 -22.73
N SER A 219 18.54 9.80 -23.37
CA SER A 219 17.79 8.58 -23.72
C SER A 219 17.16 7.93 -22.48
N TYR A 220 15.99 7.30 -22.64
CA TYR A 220 15.29 6.52 -21.61
C TYR A 220 16.10 5.30 -21.11
N THR A 221 17.18 4.95 -21.81
CA THR A 221 18.14 3.91 -21.43
C THR A 221 19.31 4.43 -20.59
N ASP A 222 19.43 5.75 -20.40
CA ASP A 222 20.52 6.36 -19.64
C ASP A 222 20.22 6.29 -18.13
N SER A 223 20.91 5.40 -17.42
CA SER A 223 20.79 5.20 -15.97
C SER A 223 21.69 6.12 -15.13
N THR A 224 22.38 7.10 -15.74
CA THR A 224 23.27 8.02 -14.99
C THR A 224 22.54 8.74 -13.86
N MET A 225 21.27 9.08 -14.04
CA MET A 225 20.50 9.80 -13.05
C MET A 225 20.13 8.96 -11.82
N ILE A 226 19.73 7.70 -12.01
CA ILE A 226 19.51 6.80 -10.86
C ILE A 226 20.83 6.44 -10.17
N TYR A 227 21.94 6.45 -10.89
CA TYR A 227 23.25 6.28 -10.28
C TYR A 227 23.66 7.47 -9.41
N GLN A 228 23.28 8.69 -9.80
CA GLN A 228 23.47 9.87 -8.95
C GLN A 228 22.58 9.83 -7.70
N ILE A 229 21.33 9.39 -7.84
CA ILE A 229 20.37 9.32 -6.71
C ILE A 229 20.71 8.18 -5.74
N GLY A 230 20.98 6.99 -6.28
CA GLY A 230 21.12 5.76 -5.49
C GLY A 230 22.56 5.35 -5.19
N VAL A 231 23.56 6.00 -5.81
CA VAL A 231 25.00 5.76 -5.66
C VAL A 231 25.36 4.26 -5.65
N PRO A 232 25.38 3.60 -6.82
CA PRO A 232 25.58 2.16 -6.92
C PRO A 232 26.97 1.76 -6.42
N SER A 233 27.06 0.59 -5.79
CA SER A 233 28.33 0.00 -5.41
C SER A 233 29.02 -0.70 -6.59
N THR A 234 30.31 -0.97 -6.45
CA THR A 234 31.08 -1.76 -7.42
C THR A 234 30.47 -3.16 -7.62
N ASN A 235 29.87 -3.74 -6.56
CA ASN A 235 29.17 -5.02 -6.65
C ASN A 235 28.00 -4.97 -7.63
N PHE A 236 27.23 -3.87 -7.64
CA PHE A 236 26.12 -3.72 -8.57
C PHE A 236 26.62 -3.52 -10.00
N ILE A 237 27.58 -2.61 -10.20
CA ILE A 237 28.15 -2.29 -11.52
C ILE A 237 28.70 -3.57 -12.18
N ASN A 238 29.29 -4.48 -11.39
CA ASN A 238 29.86 -5.75 -11.88
C ASN A 238 28.86 -6.92 -11.90
N SER A 239 27.61 -6.75 -11.43
CA SER A 239 26.66 -7.85 -11.22
C SER A 239 26.02 -8.43 -12.50
N HIS A 240 26.35 -7.90 -13.68
CA HIS A 240 25.72 -8.23 -14.97
C HIS A 240 24.19 -7.97 -15.00
N ILE A 241 23.61 -7.40 -13.94
CA ILE A 241 22.21 -7.04 -13.87
C ILE A 241 22.01 -5.73 -14.65
N PRO A 242 21.00 -5.66 -15.54
CA PRO A 242 20.71 -4.44 -16.29
C PRO A 242 20.48 -3.24 -15.36
N ALA A 243 21.10 -2.11 -15.71
CA ALA A 243 21.03 -0.88 -14.92
C ALA A 243 19.62 -0.42 -14.54
N PRO A 244 18.56 -0.58 -15.37
CA PRO A 244 17.20 -0.20 -14.98
C PRO A 244 16.66 -0.91 -13.73
N PHE A 245 17.10 -2.14 -13.43
CA PHE A 245 16.69 -2.86 -12.21
C PHE A 245 17.23 -2.23 -10.93
N PHE A 246 18.19 -1.30 -11.03
CA PHE A 246 18.64 -0.53 -9.87
C PHE A 246 17.51 0.30 -9.27
N TRP A 247 16.55 0.76 -10.08
CA TRP A 247 15.35 1.44 -9.59
C TRP A 247 14.52 0.56 -8.67
N ASP A 248 14.25 -0.68 -9.08
CA ASP A 248 13.47 -1.63 -8.28
C ASP A 248 14.17 -1.94 -6.97
N TYR A 249 15.49 -2.17 -7.02
CA TYR A 249 16.31 -2.38 -5.83
C TYR A 249 16.22 -1.18 -4.88
N ILE A 250 16.52 0.02 -5.38
CA ILE A 250 16.58 1.24 -4.56
C ILE A 250 15.21 1.52 -3.93
N TYR A 251 14.12 1.51 -4.70
CA TYR A 251 12.78 1.75 -4.16
C TYR A 251 12.30 0.64 -3.22
N GLY A 252 12.67 -0.61 -3.50
CA GLY A 252 12.28 -1.77 -2.70
C GLY A 252 12.99 -1.84 -1.35
N THR A 253 14.16 -1.22 -1.21
CA THR A 253 15.02 -1.39 -0.03
C THR A 253 15.32 -0.08 0.73
N SER A 254 15.07 1.09 0.14
CA SER A 254 15.33 2.39 0.76
C SER A 254 14.54 2.60 2.06
N ALA A 255 13.34 2.04 2.18
CA ALA A 255 12.54 2.14 3.38
C ALA A 255 13.25 1.59 4.63
N LEU A 256 13.93 0.44 4.47
CA LEU A 256 14.76 -0.15 5.52
C LEU A 256 16.04 0.65 5.75
N ALA A 257 16.65 1.18 4.68
CA ALA A 257 17.83 2.04 4.79
C ALA A 257 17.53 3.28 5.62
N ASN A 258 16.41 3.95 5.36
CA ASN A 258 15.94 5.10 6.12
C ASN A 258 15.71 4.75 7.58
N LEU A 259 15.06 3.62 7.88
CA LEU A 259 14.87 3.19 9.27
C LEU A 259 16.20 2.95 9.99
N GLN A 260 17.17 2.31 9.35
CA GLN A 260 18.48 2.14 9.94
C GLN A 260 19.21 3.49 10.11
N ASN A 261 19.04 4.42 9.17
CA ASN A 261 19.68 5.73 9.21
C ASN A 261 19.19 6.58 10.39
N ILE A 262 17.87 6.67 10.58
CA ILE A 262 17.30 7.38 11.74
C ILE A 262 17.74 6.72 13.06
N ILE A 263 17.88 5.39 13.11
CA ILE A 263 18.40 4.70 14.30
C ILE A 263 19.85 5.11 14.60
N ASN A 264 20.66 5.31 13.57
CA ASN A 264 22.07 5.70 13.72
C ASN A 264 22.22 7.17 14.13
N GLU A 265 21.44 8.06 13.51
CA GLU A 265 21.66 9.51 13.60
C GLU A 265 20.90 10.19 14.73
N ARG A 266 19.67 9.77 15.01
CA ARG A 266 18.76 10.55 15.85
C ARG A 266 19.05 10.51 17.34
N GLY A 267 19.78 9.51 17.84
CA GLY A 267 20.07 9.37 19.27
C GLY A 267 18.79 9.22 20.13
N ARG A 268 18.73 9.91 21.28
CA ARG A 268 17.64 9.80 22.29
C ARG A 268 16.41 10.60 21.82
N SER A 269 15.20 10.05 22.00
CA SER A 269 13.98 10.70 21.49
C SER A 269 13.75 12.06 22.14
N GLU A 270 13.21 13.00 21.35
CA GLU A 270 12.57 14.20 21.88
C GLU A 270 11.39 13.80 22.78
N ASN A 271 11.00 14.68 23.71
CA ASN A 271 9.88 14.46 24.63
C ASN A 271 8.54 14.56 23.89
N THR A 272 8.27 13.66 22.94
CA THR A 272 6.95 13.54 22.30
C THR A 272 5.97 12.89 23.27
N SER A 273 4.75 13.43 23.36
CA SER A 273 3.72 12.86 24.22
C SER A 273 3.15 11.55 23.65
N LEU A 274 2.68 10.65 24.52
CA LEU A 274 2.00 9.42 24.10
C LEU A 274 0.71 9.71 23.29
N SER A 275 0.05 10.83 23.58
CA SER A 275 -1.13 11.29 22.82
C SER A 275 -0.77 11.68 21.39
N GLU A 276 0.31 12.44 21.18
CA GLU A 276 0.78 12.81 19.84
C GLU A 276 1.20 11.57 19.06
N PHE A 277 1.88 10.62 19.71
CA PHE A 277 2.19 9.34 19.10
C PHE A 277 0.93 8.61 18.63
N ALA A 278 -0.08 8.47 19.49
CA ALA A 278 -1.30 7.76 19.14
C ALA A 278 -2.07 8.44 17.99
N ILE A 279 -2.19 9.77 18.05
CA ILE A 279 -2.88 10.56 17.01
C ILE A 279 -2.15 10.42 15.67
N THR A 280 -0.82 10.50 15.67
CA THR A 280 -0.07 10.53 14.41
C THR A 280 0.18 9.16 13.80
N GLN A 281 0.22 8.10 14.60
CA GLN A 281 0.59 6.74 14.14
C GLN A 281 -0.59 5.78 14.01
N PHE A 282 -1.68 5.98 14.75
CA PHE A 282 -2.83 5.07 14.75
C PHE A 282 -4.08 5.65 14.10
N LEU A 283 -4.19 6.97 13.99
CA LEU A 283 -5.35 7.59 13.33
C LEU A 283 -5.09 7.85 11.84
N PRO A 284 -6.14 7.73 11.01
CA PRO A 284 -6.15 8.23 9.64
C PRO A 284 -5.79 9.72 9.59
N ASP A 285 -5.00 10.11 8.59
CA ASP A 285 -4.43 11.45 8.47
C ASP A 285 -5.48 12.55 8.28
N VAL A 286 -6.63 12.25 7.67
CA VAL A 286 -7.78 13.18 7.62
C VAL A 286 -8.25 13.61 9.01
N PHE A 287 -8.17 12.73 10.01
CA PHE A 287 -8.52 13.11 11.38
C PHE A 287 -7.33 13.71 12.11
N GLY A 288 -6.15 13.09 12.00
CA GLY A 288 -4.98 13.52 12.72
C GLY A 288 -4.53 14.95 12.37
N LYS A 289 -4.53 15.31 11.08
CA LYS A 289 -4.19 16.67 10.62
C LYS A 289 -5.15 17.73 11.17
N ASN A 290 -6.43 17.38 11.32
CA ASN A 290 -7.42 18.30 11.88
C ASN A 290 -7.29 18.47 13.40
N ILE A 291 -6.81 17.45 14.12
CA ILE A 291 -6.63 17.50 15.57
C ILE A 291 -5.33 18.21 15.95
N ASN A 292 -4.21 17.92 15.26
CA ASN A 292 -2.91 18.48 15.59
C ASN A 292 -2.05 18.72 14.33
N ASN A 293 -2.45 19.71 13.52
CA ASN A 293 -1.80 20.00 12.25
C ASN A 293 -0.33 20.39 12.39
N SER A 294 -0.01 21.23 13.39
CA SER A 294 1.36 21.70 13.65
C SER A 294 2.31 20.53 13.90
N GLU A 295 1.86 19.52 14.64
CA GLU A 295 2.69 18.36 14.93
C GLU A 295 2.85 17.45 13.72
N TYR A 296 1.80 17.24 12.92
CA TYR A 296 1.90 16.49 11.67
C TYR A 296 2.94 17.08 10.70
N GLU A 297 2.93 18.41 10.53
CA GLU A 297 3.89 19.10 9.65
C GLU A 297 5.30 19.15 10.27
N ASN A 298 5.41 19.30 11.60
CA ASN A 298 6.70 19.21 12.29
C ASN A 298 7.33 17.83 12.14
N ILE A 299 6.58 16.75 12.35
CA ILE A 299 7.11 15.39 12.19
C ILE A 299 7.54 15.17 10.74
N LYS A 300 6.73 15.59 9.77
CA LYS A 300 7.03 15.43 8.35
C LYS A 300 8.30 16.18 7.94
N SER A 301 8.47 17.42 8.40
CA SER A 301 9.66 18.23 8.09
C SER A 301 10.91 17.73 8.82
N SER A 302 10.79 17.43 10.13
CA SER A 302 11.91 16.98 10.96
C SER A 302 12.36 15.56 10.65
N THR A 303 11.51 14.70 10.08
CA THR A 303 11.91 13.35 9.66
C THR A 303 12.72 13.33 8.37
N TYR A 304 12.61 14.36 7.55
CA TYR A 304 13.24 14.44 6.23
C TYR A 304 14.77 14.44 6.30
N GLN A 305 15.34 15.02 7.36
CA GLN A 305 16.79 15.07 7.58
C GLN A 305 17.41 13.69 7.87
N TYR A 306 16.62 12.72 8.32
CA TYR A 306 17.11 11.39 8.70
C TYR A 306 16.99 10.35 7.57
N GLN A 307 16.54 10.77 6.38
CA GLN A 307 16.48 9.90 5.21
C GLN A 307 17.86 9.81 4.55
N VAL A 308 18.22 8.64 4.01
CA VAL A 308 19.52 8.44 3.32
C VAL A 308 19.64 9.31 2.06
N SER A 309 18.50 9.73 1.51
CA SER A 309 18.41 10.71 0.42
C SER A 309 17.01 11.31 0.41
N HIS A 310 16.93 12.61 0.19
CA HIS A 310 15.71 13.39 0.01
C HIS A 310 14.78 12.88 -1.11
N VAL A 311 15.34 12.24 -2.14
CA VAL A 311 14.57 11.65 -3.24
C VAL A 311 13.98 10.29 -2.85
N LEU A 312 14.57 9.62 -1.87
CA LEU A 312 14.18 8.29 -1.37
C LEU A 312 13.34 8.42 -0.11
N ASN A 313 12.20 9.10 -0.21
CA ASN A 313 11.36 9.48 0.93
C ASN A 313 10.45 8.37 1.51
N VAL A 314 10.53 7.16 0.96
CA VAL A 314 9.75 5.98 1.39
C VAL A 314 10.31 5.48 2.73
N SER A 315 9.46 5.13 3.69
CA SER A 315 9.92 4.74 5.03
C SER A 315 9.07 3.60 5.59
N THR A 316 9.65 2.67 6.35
CA THR A 316 8.82 1.60 6.93
C THR A 316 7.79 2.15 7.92
N PHE A 317 6.76 1.36 8.23
CA PHE A 317 5.82 1.67 9.31
C PHE A 317 6.47 1.86 10.70
N LEU A 318 7.74 1.47 10.89
CA LEU A 318 8.50 1.62 12.13
C LEU A 318 9.35 2.91 12.17
N PHE A 319 9.52 3.61 11.05
CA PHE A 319 10.36 4.80 10.96
C PHE A 319 9.84 5.95 11.81
N LYS A 320 8.59 6.38 11.57
CA LYS A 320 7.96 7.47 12.34
C LYS A 320 7.75 7.08 13.81
N PRO A 321 7.38 5.83 14.15
CA PRO A 321 7.36 5.41 15.54
C PRO A 321 8.71 5.50 16.27
N TYR A 322 9.80 5.14 15.60
CA TYR A 322 11.15 5.34 16.16
C TYR A 322 11.49 6.82 16.32
N TYR A 323 11.08 7.65 15.35
CA TYR A 323 11.15 9.10 15.52
C TYR A 323 10.37 9.52 16.78
N LEU A 324 9.13 9.13 16.98
CA LEU A 324 8.38 9.73 18.09
C LEU A 324 8.84 9.24 19.47
N LEU A 325 9.07 7.94 19.65
CA LEU A 325 9.31 7.35 20.98
C LEU A 325 10.51 6.38 21.02
N GLY A 326 11.39 6.44 20.03
CA GLY A 326 12.53 5.51 19.92
C GLY A 326 12.09 4.04 19.86
N TRP A 327 12.81 3.17 20.56
CA TRP A 327 12.49 1.73 20.63
C TRP A 327 11.12 1.44 21.25
N PHE A 328 10.64 2.28 22.17
CA PHE A 328 9.30 2.13 22.73
C PHE A 328 8.23 2.31 21.65
N GLY A 329 8.41 3.29 20.75
CA GLY A 329 7.51 3.49 19.61
C GLY A 329 7.50 2.30 18.64
N ILE A 330 8.66 1.73 18.35
CA ILE A 330 8.78 0.49 17.56
C ILE A 330 7.98 -0.65 18.21
N ILE A 331 8.17 -0.89 19.51
CA ILE A 331 7.48 -1.96 20.24
C ILE A 331 5.96 -1.73 20.22
N ALA A 332 5.51 -0.51 20.53
CA ALA A 332 4.09 -0.16 20.51
C ALA A 332 3.46 -0.39 19.13
N MET A 333 4.16 -0.01 18.06
CA MET A 333 3.69 -0.21 16.70
C MET A 333 3.64 -1.69 16.31
N ILE A 334 4.65 -2.50 16.69
CA ILE A 334 4.62 -3.96 16.48
C ILE A 334 3.42 -4.58 17.19
N ILE A 335 3.17 -4.22 18.45
CA ILE A 335 2.00 -4.72 19.21
C ILE A 335 0.69 -4.35 18.51
N PHE A 336 0.56 -3.10 18.05
CA PHE A 336 -0.62 -2.64 17.30
C PHE A 336 -0.84 -3.49 16.03
N VAL A 337 0.21 -3.70 15.23
CA VAL A 337 0.18 -4.53 14.02
C VAL A 337 -0.14 -6.00 14.32
N LEU A 338 0.27 -6.52 15.48
CA LEU A 338 -0.09 -7.88 15.86
C LEU A 338 -1.56 -7.98 16.29
N ILE A 339 -2.08 -7.01 17.04
CA ILE A 339 -3.42 -7.08 17.62
C ILE A 339 -4.51 -6.67 16.62
N PHE A 340 -4.26 -5.67 15.77
CA PHE A 340 -5.28 -5.07 14.91
C PHE A 340 -6.02 -6.08 14.01
N PRO A 341 -5.33 -6.99 13.28
CA PRO A 341 -6.02 -7.98 12.43
C PRO A 341 -6.97 -8.87 13.21
N VAL A 342 -6.59 -9.26 14.43
CA VAL A 342 -7.44 -10.09 15.31
C VAL A 342 -8.69 -9.32 15.69
N LEU A 343 -8.56 -8.07 16.16
CA LEU A 343 -9.71 -7.23 16.52
C LEU A 343 -10.64 -7.00 15.33
N TYR A 344 -10.06 -6.72 14.15
CA TYR A 344 -10.83 -6.51 12.93
C TYR A 344 -11.56 -7.79 12.48
N LEU A 345 -10.93 -8.96 12.61
CA LEU A 345 -11.59 -10.24 12.34
C LEU A 345 -12.77 -10.51 13.27
N LEU A 346 -12.70 -10.14 14.56
CA LEU A 346 -13.84 -10.29 15.47
C LEU A 346 -15.09 -9.57 14.95
N ILE A 347 -14.90 -8.41 14.32
CA ILE A 347 -15.98 -7.65 13.67
C ILE A 347 -16.40 -8.32 12.37
N LEU A 348 -15.45 -8.69 11.50
CA LEU A 348 -15.77 -9.30 10.20
C LEU A 348 -16.52 -10.63 10.33
N ASN A 349 -16.22 -11.43 11.35
CA ASN A 349 -16.86 -12.71 11.60
C ASN A 349 -18.36 -12.63 11.94
N THR A 350 -18.91 -11.42 12.12
CA THR A 350 -20.35 -11.20 12.26
C THR A 350 -21.03 -10.95 10.90
N LEU A 351 -20.30 -11.00 9.80
CA LEU A 351 -20.77 -10.66 8.46
C LEU A 351 -20.79 -11.89 7.54
N GLU A 352 -21.47 -11.77 6.40
CA GLU A 352 -21.43 -12.80 5.36
C GLU A 352 -20.04 -12.93 4.71
N SER A 353 -19.76 -14.13 4.19
CA SER A 353 -18.45 -14.51 3.67
C SER A 353 -17.88 -13.58 2.58
N ASN A 354 -18.71 -12.97 1.73
CA ASN A 354 -18.22 -12.02 0.71
C ASN A 354 -17.61 -10.76 1.36
N TYR A 355 -18.23 -10.22 2.40
CA TYR A 355 -17.73 -9.04 3.12
C TYR A 355 -16.48 -9.38 3.94
N ILE A 356 -16.39 -10.59 4.47
CA ILE A 356 -15.17 -11.13 5.09
C ILE A 356 -14.02 -11.14 4.07
N ILE A 357 -14.25 -11.68 2.86
CA ILE A 357 -13.24 -11.70 1.78
C ILE A 357 -12.79 -10.27 1.43
N ILE A 358 -13.74 -9.36 1.28
CA ILE A 358 -13.46 -7.95 0.95
C ILE A 358 -12.60 -7.30 2.04
N GLY A 359 -13.01 -7.40 3.31
CA GLY A 359 -12.28 -6.81 4.43
C GLY A 359 -10.88 -7.39 4.61
N ILE A 360 -10.72 -8.72 4.53
CA ILE A 360 -9.40 -9.36 4.62
C ILE A 360 -8.51 -8.96 3.44
N SER A 361 -9.07 -8.74 2.25
CA SER A 361 -8.29 -8.30 1.08
C SER A 361 -7.73 -6.90 1.24
N ILE A 362 -8.53 -5.97 1.78
CA ILE A 362 -8.06 -4.62 2.13
C ILE A 362 -6.97 -4.70 3.22
N LEU A 363 -7.19 -5.53 4.24
CA LEU A 363 -6.21 -5.73 5.31
C LEU A 363 -4.88 -6.31 4.78
N ASN A 364 -4.94 -7.27 3.86
CA ASN A 364 -3.75 -7.81 3.20
C ASN A 364 -2.98 -6.75 2.42
N THR A 365 -3.70 -5.87 1.71
CA THR A 365 -3.09 -4.73 1.00
C THR A 365 -2.36 -3.82 1.98
N ILE A 366 -3.01 -3.44 3.10
CA ILE A 366 -2.36 -2.64 4.16
C ILE A 366 -1.04 -3.29 4.55
N TYR A 367 -1.04 -4.59 4.91
CA TYR A 367 0.14 -5.30 5.39
C TYR A 367 1.23 -5.50 4.32
N ALA A 368 0.84 -5.67 3.06
CA ALA A 368 1.79 -5.76 1.95
C ALA A 368 2.61 -4.47 1.80
N PHE A 369 1.98 -3.33 2.06
CA PHE A 369 2.60 -2.02 1.86
C PHE A 369 3.13 -1.38 3.16
N MET A 370 2.95 -2.01 4.33
CA MET A 370 3.48 -1.50 5.61
C MET A 370 5.01 -1.36 5.64
N PHE A 371 5.72 -2.15 4.83
CA PHE A 371 7.17 -2.00 4.73
C PHE A 371 7.59 -0.68 4.05
N PHE A 372 6.66 0.02 3.38
CA PHE A 372 6.95 1.22 2.58
C PHE A 372 6.30 2.51 3.12
N ASP A 373 5.27 2.41 3.98
CA ASP A 373 4.80 3.51 4.84
C ASP A 373 3.92 2.93 5.95
N ASN A 374 3.54 3.75 6.93
CA ASN A 374 2.47 3.42 7.85
C ASN A 374 1.10 3.52 7.16
N MET A 375 0.70 2.43 6.49
CA MET A 375 -0.56 2.33 5.74
C MET A 375 -1.84 2.56 6.58
N PHE A 376 -1.77 2.46 7.91
CA PHE A 376 -2.90 2.77 8.80
C PHE A 376 -3.19 4.27 8.88
N THR A 377 -2.16 5.10 8.71
CA THR A 377 -2.33 6.56 8.71
C THR A 377 -2.88 7.09 7.39
N ILE A 378 -2.78 6.32 6.30
CA ILE A 378 -3.31 6.71 4.99
C ILE A 378 -4.83 6.55 5.02
N SER A 379 -5.57 7.66 5.10
CA SER A 379 -7.03 7.64 5.20
C SER A 379 -7.72 6.84 4.12
N VAL A 380 -7.18 6.84 2.91
CA VAL A 380 -7.79 6.12 1.78
C VAL A 380 -7.89 4.61 2.01
N LEU A 381 -6.95 4.01 2.74
CA LEU A 381 -6.96 2.57 3.06
C LEU A 381 -7.60 2.29 4.41
N SER A 382 -7.21 3.02 5.45
CA SER A 382 -7.65 2.72 6.81
C SER A 382 -9.14 2.94 6.99
N LEU A 383 -9.71 3.97 6.35
CA LEU A 383 -11.17 4.17 6.34
C LEU A 383 -11.89 3.20 5.40
N GLN A 384 -11.20 2.66 4.39
CA GLN A 384 -11.77 1.64 3.50
C GLN A 384 -12.15 0.37 4.26
N LEU A 385 -11.45 0.05 5.35
CA LEU A 385 -11.77 -1.10 6.23
C LEU A 385 -13.17 -1.00 6.85
N LEU A 386 -13.74 0.20 6.98
CA LEU A 386 -15.08 0.40 7.52
C LEU A 386 -16.18 0.02 6.51
N LEU A 387 -15.92 0.18 5.21
CA LEU A 387 -16.91 -0.02 4.16
C LEU A 387 -17.48 -1.44 4.06
N PRO A 388 -16.67 -2.53 4.09
CA PRO A 388 -17.24 -3.89 4.10
C PRO A 388 -18.07 -4.16 5.36
N VAL A 389 -17.73 -3.54 6.50
CA VAL A 389 -18.50 -3.68 7.76
C VAL A 389 -19.84 -2.98 7.65
N ILE A 390 -19.85 -1.72 7.19
CA ILE A 390 -21.07 -0.94 7.00
C ILE A 390 -22.00 -1.66 6.00
N GLN A 391 -21.45 -2.05 4.85
CA GLN A 391 -22.22 -2.68 3.79
C GLN A 391 -22.74 -4.07 4.20
N GLY A 392 -21.93 -4.86 4.90
CA GLY A 392 -22.32 -6.17 5.40
C GLY A 392 -23.47 -6.10 6.40
N LYS A 393 -23.44 -5.13 7.34
CA LYS A 393 -24.53 -4.93 8.30
C LYS A 393 -25.83 -4.45 7.65
N ILE A 394 -25.75 -3.56 6.66
CA ILE A 394 -26.94 -3.08 5.93
C ILE A 394 -27.57 -4.21 5.12
N SER A 395 -26.74 -5.10 4.57
CA SER A 395 -27.22 -6.19 3.71
C SER A 395 -27.75 -7.39 4.50
N GLY A 396 -27.16 -7.72 5.65
CA GLY A 396 -27.58 -8.84 6.50
C GLY A 396 -28.81 -8.56 7.39
N ASN A 397 -29.30 -7.31 7.43
CA ASN A 397 -30.56 -6.95 8.09
C ASN A 397 -31.78 -7.06 7.15
N LYS A 398 -31.62 -7.70 5.98
CA LYS A 398 -32.68 -8.09 5.05
C LYS A 398 -32.73 -9.60 4.97
#